data_AF-A0A9W9K581-F1
#
_entry.id   AF-A0A9W9K581-F1
#
_cell.length_a   1.000
_cell.length_b   1.000
_cell.length_c   1.000
_cell.angle_alpha   90.00
_cell.angle_beta   90.00
_cell.angle_gamma   90.00
#
_symmetry.space_group_name_H-M   'P 1'
#
loop_
_entity.id
_entity.type
_entity.pdbx_description
1 polymer ?
#
loop_
_entity_poly.entity_id
_entity_poly.type
_entity_poly.pdbx_seq_one_letter_code
_entity_poly.pdbx_strand_id
1 'polypeptide(L)'
;MFKPTQSLFGGLLWKTPWRLSSPQKARQRKRLRAVDRVVDTVSAALARNGQSTKAVERWYTEMPREEEMLPKDKYTLFDKKEKSYRKSIHKLPKWTRVSQRVNPPGF
;
A
#
# COMPACT_ATOMS: atom_id res chain seq x y z
N MET A 1 7.69 42.09 -14.90
CA MET A 1 7.15 41.43 -16.11
C MET A 1 7.28 39.92 -15.94
N PHE A 2 6.17 39.21 -15.72
CA PHE A 2 6.16 37.75 -15.60
C PHE A 2 6.44 37.14 -16.98
N LYS A 3 7.48 36.32 -17.11
CA LYS A 3 7.84 35.62 -18.35
C LYS A 3 7.34 34.18 -18.26
N PRO A 4 6.22 33.81 -18.91
CA PRO A 4 5.78 32.42 -18.94
C PRO A 4 6.64 31.66 -19.95
N THR A 5 7.77 31.09 -19.51
CA THR A 5 8.54 30.17 -20.37
C THR A 5 7.90 28.80 -20.38
N GLN A 6 7.54 28.31 -21.57
CA GLN A 6 6.91 27.01 -21.82
C GLN A 6 7.77 25.77 -21.47
N SER A 7 9.03 25.93 -21.07
CA SER A 7 10.01 24.83 -20.98
C SER A 7 10.42 24.40 -19.57
N LEU A 8 9.82 24.94 -18.49
CA LEU A 8 10.00 24.39 -17.14
C LEU A 8 8.98 23.27 -16.86
N PHE A 9 9.08 22.19 -17.65
CA PHE A 9 8.71 20.80 -17.35
C PHE A 9 7.33 20.51 -16.72
N GLY A 10 6.24 20.68 -17.47
CA GLY A 10 4.93 20.13 -17.10
C GLY A 10 3.74 20.76 -17.82
N GLY A 11 3.60 20.56 -19.14
CA GLY A 11 2.44 21.07 -19.89
C GLY A 11 1.13 20.33 -19.60
N LEU A 12 1.22 19.07 -19.14
CA LEU A 12 0.07 18.26 -18.75
C LEU A 12 -0.05 18.21 -17.22
N LEU A 13 -1.15 18.76 -16.70
CA LEU A 13 -1.44 18.77 -15.27
C LEU A 13 -2.04 17.45 -14.81
N TRP A 14 -1.21 16.59 -14.23
CA TRP A 14 -1.66 15.41 -13.49
C TRP A 14 -2.04 15.80 -12.06
N LYS A 15 -3.30 16.24 -11.86
CA LYS A 15 -3.81 16.70 -10.55
C LYS A 15 -3.97 15.55 -9.55
N THR A 16 -2.85 15.11 -8.97
CA THR A 16 -2.79 14.07 -7.94
C THR A 16 -2.24 14.67 -6.64
N PRO A 17 -3.01 14.69 -5.54
CA PRO A 17 -2.55 15.26 -4.28
C PRO A 17 -1.37 14.46 -3.71
N TRP A 18 -0.54 15.10 -2.90
CA TRP A 18 0.59 14.43 -2.24
C TRP A 18 0.16 13.50 -1.09
N ARG A 19 -1.05 13.70 -0.55
CA ARG A 19 -1.63 12.92 0.56
C ARG A 19 -2.99 12.32 0.21
N LEU A 20 -3.31 11.22 0.90
CA LEU A 20 -4.64 10.62 0.94
C LEU A 20 -5.61 11.44 1.78
N SER A 21 -6.87 11.53 1.33
CA SER A 21 -7.98 12.05 2.13
C SER A 21 -8.45 11.04 3.18
N SER A 22 -9.15 11.52 4.22
CA SER A 22 -9.73 10.66 5.26
C SER A 22 -10.58 9.49 4.73
N PRO A 23 -11.54 9.71 3.79
CA PRO A 23 -12.33 8.60 3.25
C PRO A 23 -11.49 7.60 2.44
N GLN A 24 -10.45 8.07 1.74
CA GLN A 24 -9.54 7.15 1.04
C GLN A 24 -8.73 6.29 2.03
N LYS A 25 -8.27 6.87 3.15
CA LYS A 25 -7.60 6.13 4.23
C LYS A 25 -8.55 5.08 4.83
N ALA A 26 -9.82 5.43 5.07
CA ALA A 26 -10.82 4.47 5.56
C ALA A 26 -11.06 3.31 4.60
N ARG A 27 -11.17 3.58 3.29
CA ARG A 27 -11.27 2.54 2.26
C ARG A 27 -10.01 1.69 2.16
N GLN A 28 -8.83 2.27 2.37
CA GLN A 28 -7.58 1.52 2.40
C GLN A 28 -7.55 0.53 3.57
N ARG A 29 -7.89 0.97 4.78
CA ARG A 29 -8.02 0.07 5.95
C ARG A 29 -9.06 -1.02 5.72
N LYS A 30 -10.18 -0.71 5.05
CA LYS A 30 -11.19 -1.71 4.69
C LYS A 30 -10.62 -2.76 3.72
N ARG A 31 -9.84 -2.36 2.72
CA ARG A 31 -9.22 -3.30 1.76
C ARG A 31 -8.16 -4.19 2.42
N LEU A 32 -7.30 -3.63 3.26
CA LEU A 32 -6.29 -4.41 4.00
C LEU A 32 -6.95 -5.50 4.85
N ARG A 33 -7.96 -5.13 5.66
CA ARG A 33 -8.75 -6.09 6.45
C ARG A 33 -9.51 -7.10 5.61
N ALA A 34 -9.99 -6.72 4.43
CA ALA A 34 -10.67 -7.67 3.53
C ALA A 34 -9.71 -8.74 3.00
N VAL A 35 -8.48 -8.37 2.66
CA VAL A 35 -7.44 -9.32 2.25
C VAL A 35 -7.08 -10.26 3.40
N ASP A 36 -6.96 -9.74 4.63
CA ASP A 36 -6.68 -10.56 5.82
C ASP A 36 -7.74 -11.65 6.00
N ARG A 37 -9.02 -11.26 5.93
CA ARG A 37 -10.14 -12.21 6.03
C ARG A 37 -10.13 -13.29 4.95
N VAL A 38 -9.72 -12.95 3.73
CA VAL A 38 -9.60 -13.93 2.64
C VAL A 38 -8.53 -14.96 2.98
N VAL A 39 -7.36 -14.52 3.43
CA VAL A 39 -6.27 -15.43 3.82
C VAL A 39 -6.69 -16.31 4.99
N ASP A 40 -7.35 -15.75 6.00
CA ASP A 40 -7.87 -16.51 7.14
C ASP A 40 -8.92 -17.55 6.76
N THR A 41 -9.81 -17.20 5.82
CA THR A 41 -10.83 -18.14 5.34
C THR A 41 -10.18 -19.31 4.59
N VAL A 42 -9.18 -19.01 3.76
CA VAL A 42 -8.43 -20.03 3.01
C VAL A 42 -7.62 -20.91 3.95
N SER A 43 -6.92 -20.33 4.93
CA SER A 43 -6.11 -21.10 5.88
C SER A 43 -6.97 -22.02 6.75
N ALA A 44 -8.11 -21.54 7.26
CA ALA A 44 -9.06 -22.36 8.01
C ALA A 44 -9.65 -23.49 7.16
N ALA A 45 -9.96 -23.23 5.89
CA ALA A 45 -10.47 -24.26 4.98
C ALA A 45 -9.42 -25.36 4.70
N LEU A 46 -8.17 -24.97 4.48
CA LEU A 46 -7.06 -25.90 4.27
C LEU A 46 -6.79 -26.76 5.51
N ALA A 47 -6.76 -26.14 6.70
CA ALA A 47 -6.53 -26.83 7.95
C ALA A 47 -7.58 -27.91 8.25
N ARG A 48 -8.86 -27.62 7.99
CA ARG A 48 -9.95 -28.62 8.14
C ARG A 48 -9.78 -29.84 7.23
N ASN A 49 -9.16 -29.65 6.07
CA ASN A 49 -8.90 -30.71 5.10
C ASN A 49 -7.53 -31.40 5.33
N GLY A 50 -6.80 -31.03 6.39
CA GLY A 50 -5.46 -31.55 6.65
C GLY A 50 -4.41 -31.13 5.62
N GLN A 51 -4.65 -30.02 4.90
CA GLN A 51 -3.76 -29.50 3.86
C GLN A 51 -3.12 -28.19 4.32
N SER A 52 -1.95 -27.86 3.77
CA SER A 52 -1.34 -26.53 3.89
C SER A 52 -0.78 -26.07 2.55
N THR A 53 -0.54 -24.76 2.41
CA THR A 53 0.12 -24.22 1.22
C THR A 53 1.22 -23.26 1.63
N LYS A 54 2.37 -23.38 0.97
CA LYS A 54 3.55 -22.51 1.20
C LYS A 54 3.23 -21.03 1.05
N ALA A 55 2.30 -20.67 0.17
CA ALA A 55 1.89 -19.28 -0.05
C ALA A 55 1.19 -18.68 1.18
N VAL A 56 0.31 -19.44 1.83
CA VAL A 56 -0.41 -19.01 3.03
C VAL A 56 0.56 -18.94 4.22
N GLU A 57 1.43 -19.93 4.39
CA GLU A 57 2.46 -19.93 5.44
C GLU A 57 3.38 -18.71 5.30
N ARG A 58 3.92 -18.49 4.09
CA ARG A 58 4.76 -17.33 3.77
C ARG A 58 4.04 -16.02 4.04
N TRP A 59 2.75 -15.93 3.70
CA TRP A 59 1.96 -14.73 3.96
C TRP A 59 1.93 -14.41 5.45
N TYR A 60 1.65 -15.39 6.32
CA TYR A 60 1.65 -15.17 7.76
C TYR A 60 3.04 -14.82 8.33
N THR A 61 4.12 -15.32 7.73
CA THR A 61 5.48 -14.98 8.16
C THR A 61 5.90 -13.56 7.76
N GLU A 62 5.62 -13.16 6.53
CA GLU A 62 6.17 -11.93 5.95
C GLU A 62 5.21 -10.74 6.00
N MET A 63 3.89 -10.96 5.99
CA MET A 63 2.90 -9.89 5.80
C MET A 63 2.14 -9.58 7.11
N PRO A 64 2.31 -8.38 7.70
CA PRO A 64 1.60 -8.00 8.92
C PRO A 64 0.12 -7.77 8.64
N ARG A 65 -0.73 -7.99 9.64
CA ARG A 65 -2.17 -7.69 9.58
C ARG A 65 -2.45 -6.19 9.62
N GLU A 66 -3.64 -5.78 9.18
CA GLU A 66 -4.00 -4.36 9.21
C GLU A 66 -3.89 -3.74 10.60
N GLU A 67 -4.20 -4.48 11.66
CA GLU A 67 -4.14 -4.01 13.05
C GLU A 67 -2.70 -3.83 13.57
N GLU A 68 -1.77 -4.68 13.12
CA GLU A 68 -0.35 -4.65 13.47
C GLU A 68 0.43 -3.58 12.69
N MET A 69 -0.07 -3.18 11.52
CA MET A 69 0.58 -2.19 10.68
C MET A 69 0.58 -0.79 11.32
N LEU A 70 1.72 -0.11 11.24
CA LEU A 70 1.81 1.31 11.59
C LEU A 70 1.02 2.18 10.62
N PRO A 71 0.41 3.29 11.07
CA PRO A 71 -0.28 4.23 10.17
C PRO A 71 0.61 4.74 9.02
N LYS A 72 1.92 4.89 9.26
CA LYS A 72 2.90 5.29 8.24
C LYS A 72 2.91 4.30 7.08
N ASP A 73 2.96 3.00 7.35
CA ASP A 73 3.03 1.96 6.31
C ASP A 73 1.68 1.67 5.64
N LYS A 74 0.56 1.98 6.30
CA LYS A 74 -0.78 1.89 5.67
C LYS A 74 -0.97 2.89 4.53
N TYR A 75 -0.36 4.07 4.63
CA TYR A 75 -0.66 5.21 3.74
C TYR A 75 0.55 5.70 2.93
N THR A 76 1.74 5.20 3.23
CA THR A 76 2.98 5.55 2.53
C THR A 76 3.82 4.32 2.26
N LEU A 77 4.58 4.37 1.17
CA LEU A 77 5.53 3.36 0.74
C LEU A 77 6.92 3.98 0.63
N PHE A 78 7.93 3.12 0.62
CA PHE A 78 9.31 3.52 0.37
C PHE A 78 9.53 3.96 -1.09
N ASP A 79 10.12 5.13 -1.29
CA ASP A 79 10.60 5.59 -2.61
C ASP A 79 12.00 6.18 -2.48
N LYS A 80 12.99 5.51 -3.09
CA LYS A 80 14.40 5.91 -3.04
C LYS A 80 14.69 7.31 -3.60
N LYS A 81 13.78 7.86 -4.40
CA LYS A 81 13.95 9.17 -5.07
C LYS A 81 13.34 10.33 -4.28
N GLU A 82 12.50 10.05 -3.28
CA GLU A 82 11.89 11.07 -2.43
C GLU A 82 12.88 11.48 -1.33
N LYS A 83 12.94 12.77 -0.98
CA LYS A 83 13.88 13.30 0.02
C LYS A 83 13.77 12.61 1.39
N SER A 84 12.55 12.26 1.77
CA SER A 84 12.25 11.56 3.04
C SER A 84 12.13 10.05 2.87
N TYR A 85 12.50 9.51 1.71
CA TYR A 85 12.35 8.11 1.33
C TYR A 85 10.91 7.58 1.37
N ARG A 86 9.91 8.47 1.40
CA ARG A 86 8.49 8.11 1.53
C ARG A 86 7.63 8.78 0.47
N LYS A 87 6.76 7.98 -0.13
CA LYS A 87 5.73 8.39 -1.10
C LYS A 87 4.37 7.92 -0.63
N SER A 88 3.31 8.69 -0.86
CA SER A 88 1.96 8.23 -0.52
C SER A 88 1.52 7.07 -1.43
N ILE A 89 0.87 6.06 -0.84
CA ILE A 89 0.56 4.78 -1.50
C ILE A 89 -0.36 4.93 -2.71
N HIS A 90 -1.21 5.96 -2.78
CA HIS A 90 -2.11 6.16 -3.93
C HIS A 90 -1.40 6.58 -5.22
N LYS A 91 -0.10 6.92 -5.12
CA LYS A 91 0.75 7.16 -6.29
C LYS A 91 1.29 5.85 -6.90
N LEU A 92 1.12 4.70 -6.24
CA LEU A 92 1.48 3.40 -6.80
C LEU A 92 0.48 3.00 -7.90
N PRO A 93 0.94 2.55 -9.08
CA PRO A 93 0.05 2.05 -10.12
C PRO A 93 -0.82 0.90 -9.59
N LYS A 94 -2.13 1.03 -9.77
CA LYS A 94 -3.13 0.03 -9.35
C LYS A 94 -3.07 -0.32 -7.85
N TRP A 95 -2.68 0.64 -7.00
CA TRP A 95 -2.55 0.47 -5.54
C TRP A 95 -3.79 -0.10 -4.82
N THR A 96 -4.98 0.01 -5.41
CA THR A 96 -6.21 -0.55 -4.84
C THR A 96 -6.32 -2.07 -4.99
N ARG A 97 -5.51 -2.67 -5.87
CA ARG A 97 -5.50 -4.12 -6.18
C ARG A 97 -4.17 -4.79 -5.79
N VAL A 98 -3.11 -4.01 -5.62
CA VAL A 98 -1.80 -4.51 -5.20
C VAL A 98 -1.70 -4.49 -3.68
N SER A 99 -1.20 -5.58 -3.09
CA SER A 99 -0.94 -5.68 -1.65
C SER A 99 0.49 -5.20 -1.34
N GLN A 100 0.63 -3.97 -0.85
CA GLN A 100 1.88 -3.42 -0.33
C GLN A 100 1.75 -3.18 1.17
N ARG A 101 2.56 -3.85 1.99
CA ARG A 101 2.48 -3.79 3.48
C ARG A 101 3.83 -3.54 4.16
N VAL A 102 4.90 -4.13 3.64
CA VAL A 102 6.24 -4.05 4.22
C VAL A 102 7.10 -3.10 3.41
N ASN A 103 7.86 -2.25 4.11
CA ASN A 103 8.86 -1.36 3.55
C ASN A 103 10.24 -1.75 4.10
N PRO A 104 11.35 -1.39 3.43
CA PRO A 104 12.70 -1.71 3.91
C PRO A 104 12.95 -1.14 5.32
N PRO A 105 13.64 -1.89 6.20
CA PRO A 105 13.91 -1.45 7.57
C PRO A 105 14.77 -0.18 7.57
N GLY A 106 14.46 0.76 8.48
CA GLY A 106 15.18 2.03 8.61
C GLY A 106 14.64 3.20 7.77
N PHE A 107 13.59 3.00 6.97
CA PHE A 107 12.99 4.04 6.10
C PHE A 107 11.50 4.31 6.41
#